data_AF-A0A365T4R6-F1
#
_entry.id   AF-A0A365T4R6-F1
#
_cell.length_a   1.000
_cell.length_b   1.000
_cell.length_c   1.000
_cell.angle_alpha   90.00
_cell.angle_beta   90.00
_cell.angle_gamma   90.00
#
_symmetry.space_group_name_H-M   'P 1'
#
loop_
_entity.id
_entity.type
_entity.pdbx_description
1 polymer ?
#
loop_
_entity_poly.entity_id
_entity_poly.type
_entity_poly.pdbx_seq_one_letter_code
_entity_poly.pdbx_strand_id
1 'polypeptide(L)'
;MPSETELEYYGLSSFSIEHENTRLLVDPWLTEPEWIDVEISDFADVECIFVTHGAYDHLGDTVAVAETSGARVFTEPAVADHLVDEGLPSEQVERVIWGNEFEIDGIDVRILETRHLSYFESANQRLSGMPIGFHFEFSNSSLYYVGDTSLFSDLELFVEQNDPDVVMLPVGGAPGDRAPLPPRDAATAASWFDVERIVPVHYVPGSDEVDEFETELTARTDGDHPSVTELDVNERLEL
;
A
#
# COMPACT_ATOMS: atom_id res chain seq x y z
N MET A 1 -9.51 24.99 10.23
CA MET A 1 -8.12 24.75 9.82
C MET A 1 -8.22 23.91 8.56
N PRO A 2 -7.29 23.95 7.59
CA PRO A 2 -7.28 22.90 6.57
C PRO A 2 -7.25 21.55 7.30
N SER A 3 -7.97 20.57 6.79
CA SER A 3 -7.92 19.20 7.30
C SER A 3 -6.49 18.69 7.10
N GLU A 4 -5.84 18.28 8.19
CA GLU A 4 -4.53 17.62 8.12
C GLU A 4 -4.77 16.18 7.68
N THR A 5 -4.01 15.72 6.68
CA THR A 5 -4.01 14.32 6.24
C THR A 5 -2.81 13.64 6.90
N GLU A 6 -3.04 12.59 7.67
CA GLU A 6 -1.99 11.89 8.41
C GLU A 6 -1.96 10.41 8.01
N LEU A 7 -0.77 9.89 7.74
CA LEU A 7 -0.51 8.47 7.54
C LEU A 7 0.09 7.88 8.82
N GLU A 8 -0.36 6.70 9.25
CA GLU A 8 0.27 5.94 10.33
C GLU A 8 0.76 4.59 9.79
N TYR A 9 2.04 4.30 9.96
CA TYR A 9 2.70 3.11 9.40
C TYR A 9 2.72 1.95 10.40
N TYR A 10 2.36 0.75 9.95
CA TYR A 10 2.28 -0.47 10.78
C TYR A 10 3.36 -1.51 10.44
N GLY A 11 4.23 -1.20 9.48
CA GLY A 11 5.29 -2.09 9.02
C GLY A 11 4.93 -2.83 7.73
N LEU A 12 5.98 -3.28 7.03
CA LEU A 12 5.88 -3.91 5.72
C LEU A 12 5.10 -3.03 4.73
N SER A 13 3.87 -3.41 4.36
CA SER A 13 3.00 -2.66 3.44
C SER A 13 1.72 -2.14 4.10
N SER A 14 1.60 -2.30 5.43
CA SER A 14 0.40 -1.95 6.19
C SER A 14 0.48 -0.52 6.73
N PHE A 15 -0.55 0.28 6.47
CA PHE A 15 -0.67 1.65 6.97
C PHE A 15 -2.13 2.12 6.95
N SER A 16 -2.44 3.13 7.77
CA SER A 16 -3.71 3.85 7.69
C SER A 16 -3.51 5.28 7.22
N ILE A 17 -4.58 5.88 6.68
CA ILE A 17 -4.63 7.30 6.35
C ILE A 17 -5.87 7.89 7.00
N GLU A 18 -5.71 8.95 7.77
CA GLU A 18 -6.80 9.75 8.32
C GLU A 18 -6.92 11.05 7.52
N HIS A 19 -8.10 11.27 6.91
CA HIS A 19 -8.46 12.52 6.26
C HIS A 19 -9.87 12.95 6.68
N GLU A 20 -9.98 14.14 7.28
CA GLU A 20 -11.23 14.66 7.82
C GLU A 20 -11.92 13.72 8.83
N ASN A 21 -12.99 13.04 8.42
CA ASN A 21 -13.72 12.07 9.23
C ASN A 21 -13.56 10.64 8.71
N THR A 22 -12.65 10.44 7.75
CA THR A 22 -12.49 9.18 7.03
C THR A 22 -11.13 8.57 7.31
N ARG A 23 -11.18 7.33 7.79
CA ARG A 23 -10.01 6.50 8.06
C ARG A 23 -9.95 5.37 7.04
N LEU A 24 -8.92 5.41 6.21
CA LEU A 24 -8.58 4.35 5.27
C LEU A 24 -7.55 3.42 5.90
N LEU A 25 -7.63 2.13 5.60
CA LEU A 25 -6.62 1.14 5.98
C LEU A 25 -6.15 0.40 4.73
N VAL A 26 -4.84 0.23 4.57
CA VAL A 26 -4.25 -0.39 3.39
C VAL A 26 -3.46 -1.63 3.81
N ASP A 27 -3.65 -2.73 3.08
CA ASP A 27 -2.93 -4.01 3.21
C ASP A 27 -2.73 -4.48 4.67
N PRO A 28 -3.82 -4.75 5.43
CA PRO A 28 -3.78 -4.86 6.88
C PRO A 28 -3.23 -6.20 7.39
N TRP A 29 -1.92 -6.40 7.36
CA TRP A 29 -1.25 -7.49 8.09
C TRP A 29 -0.75 -6.97 9.45
N LEU A 30 -1.53 -7.23 10.50
CA LEU A 30 -1.48 -6.49 11.78
C LEU A 30 -1.24 -7.39 12.99
N THR A 31 -1.89 -8.55 13.08
CA THR A 31 -1.88 -9.35 14.32
C THR A 31 -0.83 -10.45 14.39
N GLU A 32 -0.31 -10.87 13.22
CA GLU A 32 0.75 -11.87 13.11
C GLU A 32 2.17 -11.30 13.23
N PRO A 33 2.51 -10.10 12.70
CA PRO A 33 3.88 -9.59 12.77
C PRO A 33 4.33 -9.28 14.21
N GLU A 34 5.54 -9.70 14.56
CA GLU A 34 6.08 -9.51 15.93
C GLU A 34 6.54 -8.07 16.24
N TRP A 35 6.60 -7.18 15.24
CA TRP A 35 7.08 -5.79 15.40
C TRP A 35 5.99 -4.79 15.77
N ILE A 36 4.73 -5.20 15.71
CA ILE A 36 3.57 -4.37 16.05
C ILE A 36 2.75 -5.04 17.15
N ASP A 37 2.19 -4.23 18.05
CA ASP A 37 1.34 -4.68 19.17
C ASP A 37 0.01 -3.93 19.10
N VAL A 38 -0.92 -4.46 18.29
CA VAL A 38 -2.27 -3.91 18.07
C VAL A 38 -3.31 -5.02 18.14
N GLU A 39 -4.54 -4.64 18.49
CA GLU A 39 -5.70 -5.53 18.43
C GLU A 39 -6.64 -5.11 17.29
N ILE A 40 -7.40 -6.06 16.72
CA ILE A 40 -8.40 -5.76 15.68
C ILE A 40 -9.38 -4.66 16.10
N SER A 41 -9.68 -4.55 17.41
CA SER A 41 -10.56 -3.50 17.94
C SER A 41 -10.02 -2.08 17.81
N ASP A 42 -8.72 -1.90 17.62
CA ASP A 42 -8.09 -0.58 17.41
C ASP A 42 -8.43 0.02 16.03
N PHE A 43 -9.03 -0.80 15.16
CA PHE A 43 -9.44 -0.45 13.79
C PHE A 43 -10.96 -0.44 13.61
N ALA A 44 -11.73 -0.35 14.70
CA ALA A 44 -13.20 -0.37 14.67
C ALA A 44 -13.84 0.87 14.02
N ASP A 45 -13.07 1.93 13.81
CA ASP A 45 -13.46 3.19 13.18
C ASP A 45 -12.97 3.33 11.72
N VAL A 46 -12.33 2.31 11.16
CA VAL A 46 -11.96 2.27 9.74
C VAL A 46 -13.21 2.30 8.88
N GLU A 47 -13.26 3.18 7.87
CA GLU A 47 -14.40 3.29 6.96
C GLU A 47 -14.18 2.52 5.65
N CYS A 48 -12.93 2.46 5.18
CA CYS A 48 -12.56 1.77 3.95
C CYS A 48 -11.24 1.00 4.12
N ILE A 49 -11.20 -0.21 3.56
CA ILE A 49 -10.00 -1.04 3.48
C ILE A 49 -9.61 -1.19 2.01
N PHE A 50 -8.32 -1.06 1.70
CA PHE A 50 -7.77 -1.26 0.37
C PHE A 50 -6.77 -2.40 0.41
N VAL A 51 -6.97 -3.40 -0.45
CA VAL A 51 -6.09 -4.57 -0.52
C VAL A 51 -5.53 -4.71 -1.93
N THR A 52 -4.20 -4.65 -2.05
CA THR A 52 -3.48 -4.70 -3.32
C THR A 52 -3.57 -6.06 -3.99
N HIS A 53 -3.44 -7.15 -3.23
CA HIS A 53 -3.50 -8.52 -3.73
C HIS A 53 -3.60 -9.56 -2.61
N GLY A 54 -3.77 -10.83 -2.97
CA GLY A 54 -4.09 -11.91 -2.03
C GLY A 54 -2.90 -12.56 -1.33
N ALA A 55 -1.74 -11.92 -1.25
CA ALA A 55 -0.63 -12.44 -0.43
C ALA A 55 -0.94 -12.28 1.06
N TYR A 56 -0.40 -13.17 1.90
CA TYR A 56 -0.77 -13.24 3.32
C TYR A 56 -0.42 -11.96 4.09
N ASP A 57 0.69 -11.34 3.70
CA ASP A 57 1.30 -10.13 4.24
C ASP A 57 0.68 -8.82 3.70
N HIS A 58 -0.32 -8.94 2.83
CA HIS A 58 -1.13 -7.82 2.34
C HIS A 58 -2.62 -8.01 2.65
N LEU A 59 -3.17 -9.19 2.37
CA LEU A 59 -4.56 -9.54 2.71
C LEU A 59 -4.77 -9.59 4.23
N GLY A 60 -3.83 -10.23 4.94
CA GLY A 60 -3.75 -10.25 6.40
C GLY A 60 -5.09 -10.38 7.13
N ASP A 61 -5.34 -9.42 8.01
CA ASP A 61 -6.48 -9.32 8.92
C ASP A 61 -7.72 -8.67 8.28
N THR A 62 -7.76 -8.49 6.95
CA THR A 62 -8.83 -7.76 6.25
C THR A 62 -10.23 -8.20 6.66
N VAL A 63 -10.49 -9.51 6.72
CA VAL A 63 -11.82 -10.03 7.10
C VAL A 63 -12.18 -9.60 8.53
N ALA A 64 -11.26 -9.77 9.48
CA ALA A 64 -11.50 -9.45 10.88
C ALA A 64 -11.72 -7.94 11.11
N VAL A 65 -10.92 -7.09 10.44
CA VAL A 65 -11.09 -5.63 10.50
C VAL A 65 -12.41 -5.22 9.85
N ALA A 66 -12.72 -5.75 8.67
CA ALA A 66 -13.97 -5.46 7.95
C ALA A 66 -15.21 -5.88 8.74
N GLU A 67 -15.20 -7.04 9.41
CA GLU A 67 -16.31 -7.47 10.28
C GLU A 67 -16.48 -6.58 11.52
N THR A 68 -15.37 -6.11 12.07
CA THR A 68 -15.36 -5.30 13.30
C THR A 68 -15.83 -3.87 13.05
N SER A 69 -15.39 -3.27 11.94
CA SER A 69 -15.67 -1.88 11.56
C SER A 69 -16.93 -1.71 10.71
N GLY A 70 -17.26 -2.71 9.89
CA GLY A 70 -18.23 -2.56 8.79
C GLY A 70 -17.66 -1.84 7.56
N ALA A 71 -16.34 -1.66 7.48
CA ALA A 71 -15.67 -0.95 6.41
C ALA A 71 -15.90 -1.55 5.01
N ARG A 72 -16.05 -0.72 3.98
CA ARG A 72 -16.05 -1.20 2.59
C ARG A 72 -14.65 -1.66 2.22
N VAL A 73 -14.53 -2.79 1.52
CA VAL A 73 -13.23 -3.34 1.09
C VAL A 73 -13.08 -3.21 -0.42
N PHE A 74 -12.06 -2.51 -0.88
CA PHE A 74 -11.72 -2.31 -2.29
C PHE A 74 -10.54 -3.18 -2.66
N THR A 75 -10.74 -4.08 -3.62
CA THR A 75 -9.68 -5.00 -4.03
C THR A 75 -9.94 -5.60 -5.41
N GLU A 76 -8.95 -6.33 -5.92
CA GLU A 76 -9.03 -7.02 -7.19
C GLU A 76 -10.01 -8.22 -7.13
N PRO A 77 -10.63 -8.61 -8.27
CA PRO A 77 -11.75 -9.56 -8.27
C PRO A 77 -11.49 -10.92 -7.59
N ALA A 78 -10.28 -11.48 -7.66
CA ALA A 78 -9.98 -12.77 -7.05
C ALA A 78 -9.92 -12.68 -5.52
N VAL A 79 -9.31 -11.63 -4.95
CA VAL A 79 -9.37 -11.36 -3.50
C VAL A 79 -10.81 -11.06 -3.08
N ALA A 80 -11.55 -10.28 -3.86
CA ALA A 80 -12.94 -9.98 -3.54
C ALA A 80 -13.82 -11.25 -3.47
N ASP A 81 -13.64 -12.19 -4.40
CA ASP A 81 -14.34 -13.47 -4.37
C ASP A 81 -13.94 -14.30 -3.13
N HIS A 82 -12.67 -14.29 -2.75
CA HIS A 82 -12.21 -14.93 -1.51
C HIS A 82 -12.81 -14.31 -0.25
N LEU A 83 -12.85 -12.97 -0.16
CA LEU A 83 -13.46 -12.28 0.98
C LEU A 83 -14.93 -12.63 1.18
N VAL A 84 -15.68 -12.75 0.07
CA VAL A 84 -17.08 -13.21 0.11
C VAL A 84 -17.18 -14.68 0.51
N ASP A 85 -16.27 -15.54 0.03
CA ASP A 85 -16.20 -16.95 0.44
C ASP A 85 -15.86 -17.12 1.94
N GLU A 86 -15.06 -16.22 2.51
CA GLU A 86 -14.73 -16.15 3.94
C GLU A 86 -15.88 -15.57 4.79
N GLY A 87 -16.93 -15.02 4.15
CA GLY A 87 -18.17 -14.65 4.82
C GLY A 87 -18.48 -13.16 4.87
N LEU A 88 -17.63 -12.29 4.29
CA LEU A 88 -17.97 -10.87 4.19
C LEU A 88 -19.21 -10.67 3.30
N PRO A 89 -20.16 -9.80 3.69
CA PRO A 89 -21.29 -9.45 2.85
C PRO A 89 -20.84 -8.93 1.50
N SER A 90 -21.44 -9.42 0.42
CA SER A 90 -21.06 -9.02 -0.95
C SER A 90 -21.21 -7.52 -1.21
N GLU A 91 -22.09 -6.84 -0.48
CA GLU A 91 -22.32 -5.40 -0.53
C GLU A 91 -21.21 -4.58 0.15
N GLN A 92 -20.38 -5.22 0.98
CA GLN A 92 -19.23 -4.63 1.64
C GLN A 92 -17.97 -4.72 0.77
N VAL A 93 -17.96 -5.55 -0.28
CA VAL A 93 -16.78 -5.81 -1.11
C VAL A 93 -16.93 -5.18 -2.49
N GLU A 94 -16.04 -4.26 -2.82
CA GLU A 94 -15.97 -3.52 -4.07
C GLU A 94 -14.86 -4.10 -4.95
N ARG A 95 -15.24 -4.56 -6.15
CA ARG A 95 -14.30 -5.13 -7.13
C ARG A 95 -13.76 -4.02 -8.01
N VAL A 96 -12.45 -3.81 -7.96
CA VAL A 96 -11.77 -2.78 -8.76
C VAL A 96 -10.65 -3.39 -9.62
N ILE A 97 -10.34 -2.72 -10.73
CA ILE A 97 -9.25 -3.09 -11.64
C ILE A 97 -8.49 -1.83 -12.07
N TRP A 98 -7.31 -2.00 -12.66
CA TRP A 98 -6.49 -0.90 -13.20
C TRP A 98 -7.29 0.08 -14.06
N GLY A 99 -7.03 1.37 -13.85
CA GLY A 99 -7.71 2.47 -14.55
C GLY A 99 -9.14 2.73 -14.08
N ASN A 100 -9.63 2.05 -13.03
CA ASN A 100 -10.82 2.51 -12.32
C ASN A 100 -10.48 3.75 -11.50
N GLU A 101 -11.45 4.67 -11.45
CA GLU A 101 -11.39 5.92 -10.70
C GLU A 101 -12.74 6.12 -10.01
N PHE A 102 -12.73 6.52 -8.75
CA PHE A 102 -13.92 6.77 -7.95
C PHE A 102 -13.62 7.70 -6.77
N GLU A 103 -14.65 8.33 -6.23
CA GLU A 103 -14.56 9.22 -5.06
C GLU A 103 -15.15 8.51 -3.82
N ILE A 104 -14.49 8.66 -2.67
CA ILE A 104 -14.97 8.25 -1.35
C ILE A 104 -14.84 9.43 -0.41
N ASP A 105 -15.96 9.98 0.05
CA ASP A 105 -15.99 11.02 1.08
C ASP A 105 -15.03 12.21 0.81
N GLY A 106 -14.93 12.62 -0.47
CA GLY A 106 -14.05 13.71 -0.91
C GLY A 106 -12.60 13.32 -1.19
N ILE A 107 -12.29 12.01 -1.18
CA ILE A 107 -11.00 11.42 -1.54
C ILE A 107 -11.14 10.79 -2.92
N ASP A 108 -10.42 11.31 -3.91
CA ASP A 108 -10.35 10.70 -5.24
C ASP A 108 -9.37 9.53 -5.19
N VAL A 109 -9.81 8.37 -5.70
CA VAL A 109 -9.01 7.13 -5.72
C VAL A 109 -8.87 6.63 -7.14
N ARG A 110 -7.63 6.40 -7.57
CA ARG A 110 -7.30 5.79 -8.85
C ARG A 110 -6.54 4.48 -8.66
N ILE A 111 -6.94 3.47 -9.41
CA ILE A 111 -6.34 2.14 -9.36
C ILE A 111 -5.22 2.00 -10.39
N LEU A 112 -4.04 1.61 -9.92
CA LEU A 112 -2.78 1.67 -10.67
C LEU A 112 -2.36 0.28 -11.14
N GLU A 113 -1.63 0.23 -12.27
CA GLU A 113 -0.99 -1.01 -12.72
C GLU A 113 0.15 -1.39 -11.76
N THR A 114 0.17 -2.66 -11.35
CA THR A 114 1.17 -3.23 -10.45
C THR A 114 1.66 -4.55 -11.02
N ARG A 115 2.98 -4.68 -11.24
CA ARG A 115 3.57 -5.85 -11.91
C ARG A 115 4.05 -6.90 -10.93
N HIS A 116 3.08 -7.68 -10.47
CA HIS A 116 3.27 -8.80 -9.54
C HIS A 116 2.24 -9.91 -9.83
N LEU A 117 2.13 -10.91 -8.96
CA LEU A 117 1.16 -12.00 -9.04
C LEU A 117 0.29 -12.05 -7.78
N SER A 118 -1.02 -11.89 -7.93
CA SER A 118 -1.97 -12.31 -6.90
C SER A 118 -2.18 -13.81 -7.09
N TYR A 119 -1.70 -14.64 -6.17
CA TYR A 119 -1.85 -16.09 -6.24
C TYR A 119 -1.93 -16.69 -4.84
N PHE A 120 -3.07 -17.29 -4.51
CA PHE A 120 -3.35 -17.77 -3.17
C PHE A 120 -4.41 -18.88 -3.18
N GLU A 121 -4.56 -19.56 -2.04
CA GLU A 121 -5.57 -20.61 -1.86
C GLU A 121 -6.83 -20.02 -1.23
N SER A 122 -7.99 -20.30 -1.82
CA SER A 122 -9.30 -19.92 -1.29
C SER A 122 -10.24 -21.13 -1.43
N ALA A 123 -11.01 -21.48 -0.39
CA ALA A 123 -12.02 -22.55 -0.45
C ALA A 123 -11.56 -23.88 -1.13
N ASN A 124 -10.32 -24.32 -0.89
CA ASN A 124 -9.67 -25.50 -1.52
C ASN A 124 -9.40 -25.41 -3.03
N GLN A 125 -9.43 -24.20 -3.60
CA GLN A 125 -9.01 -23.90 -4.96
C GLN A 125 -7.90 -22.85 -4.94
N ARG A 126 -7.19 -22.72 -6.06
CA ARG A 126 -6.20 -21.67 -6.26
C ARG A 126 -6.81 -20.56 -7.09
N LEU A 127 -6.78 -19.37 -6.54
CA LEU A 127 -7.18 -18.17 -7.23
C LEU A 127 -5.95 -17.42 -7.72
N SER A 128 -6.11 -16.70 -8.82
CA SER A 128 -5.10 -15.79 -9.29
C SER A 128 -5.77 -14.56 -9.88
N GLY A 129 -5.20 -13.40 -9.59
CA GLY A 129 -5.71 -12.11 -9.98
C GLY A 129 -4.60 -11.16 -10.41
N MET A 130 -4.98 -9.92 -10.67
CA MET A 130 -4.06 -8.85 -11.02
C MET A 130 -3.85 -7.99 -9.79
N PRO A 131 -2.62 -7.92 -9.23
CA PRO A 131 -2.31 -6.97 -8.17
C PRO A 131 -2.57 -5.54 -8.61
N ILE A 132 -2.94 -4.69 -7.67
CA ILE A 132 -3.26 -3.29 -7.91
C ILE A 132 -2.46 -2.39 -6.96
N GLY A 133 -2.22 -1.16 -7.40
CA GLY A 133 -1.78 -0.06 -6.55
C GLY A 133 -2.88 0.98 -6.40
N PHE A 134 -2.67 1.94 -5.51
CA PHE A 134 -3.64 3.00 -5.20
C PHE A 134 -2.99 4.37 -5.27
N HIS A 135 -3.63 5.28 -5.99
CA HIS A 135 -3.37 6.72 -5.89
C HIS A 135 -4.55 7.34 -5.16
N PHE A 136 -4.25 7.99 -4.03
CA PHE A 136 -5.20 8.71 -3.21
C PHE A 136 -4.93 10.21 -3.37
N GLU A 137 -5.91 10.95 -3.87
CA GLU A 137 -5.87 12.40 -3.98
C GLU A 137 -6.85 13.01 -2.97
N PHE A 138 -6.29 13.74 -2.02
CA PHE A 138 -7.00 14.46 -0.97
C PHE A 138 -7.14 15.93 -1.34
N SER A 139 -7.89 16.69 -0.55
CA SER A 139 -8.09 18.13 -0.82
C SER A 139 -6.81 18.97 -0.76
N ASN A 140 -5.74 18.47 -0.12
CA ASN A 140 -4.49 19.19 0.15
C ASN A 140 -3.21 18.37 -0.06
N SER A 141 -3.31 17.07 -0.35
CA SER A 141 -2.16 16.20 -0.58
C SER A 141 -2.50 14.99 -1.45
N SER A 142 -1.48 14.30 -1.94
CA SER A 142 -1.59 13.22 -2.93
C SER A 142 -0.58 12.12 -2.59
N LEU A 143 -1.06 10.89 -2.44
CA LEU A 143 -0.27 9.72 -2.08
C LEU A 143 -0.38 8.65 -3.17
N TYR A 144 0.77 8.21 -3.67
CA TYR A 144 0.87 7.16 -4.68
C TYR A 144 1.51 5.91 -4.08
N TYR A 145 0.70 4.89 -3.77
CA TYR A 145 1.18 3.59 -3.30
C TYR A 145 1.17 2.57 -4.45
N VAL A 146 2.37 2.15 -4.88
CA VAL A 146 2.53 1.30 -6.07
C VAL A 146 2.13 -0.15 -5.85
N GLY A 147 1.88 -0.56 -4.60
CA GLY A 147 1.72 -1.96 -4.20
C GLY A 147 2.99 -2.78 -4.40
N ASP A 148 2.88 -4.09 -4.21
CA ASP A 148 3.99 -5.00 -4.49
C ASP A 148 4.24 -5.11 -5.98
N THR A 149 5.38 -4.61 -6.47
CA THR A 149 5.66 -4.55 -7.92
C THR A 149 7.09 -4.95 -8.24
N SER A 150 7.36 -5.21 -9.52
CA SER A 150 8.72 -5.27 -10.09
C SER A 150 9.07 -3.95 -10.80
N LEU A 151 10.29 -3.84 -11.32
CA LEU A 151 10.72 -2.66 -12.09
C LEU A 151 10.08 -2.63 -13.49
N PHE A 152 9.32 -1.58 -13.79
CA PHE A 152 8.78 -1.32 -15.13
C PHE A 152 8.66 0.19 -15.38
N SER A 153 8.87 0.63 -16.63
CA SER A 153 8.94 2.07 -16.95
C SER A 153 7.66 2.85 -16.68
N ASP A 154 6.49 2.19 -16.68
CA ASP A 154 5.23 2.93 -16.49
C ASP A 154 5.05 3.41 -15.03
N LEU A 155 5.91 2.98 -14.09
CA LEU A 155 6.03 3.62 -12.78
C LEU A 155 6.31 5.13 -12.91
N GLU A 156 7.23 5.52 -13.78
CA GLU A 156 7.55 6.93 -14.08
C GLU A 156 6.34 7.62 -14.72
N LEU A 157 5.71 6.97 -15.70
CA LEU A 157 4.55 7.51 -16.41
C LEU A 157 3.41 7.88 -15.46
N PHE A 158 3.12 7.05 -14.47
CA PHE A 158 2.04 7.35 -13.53
C PHE A 158 2.41 8.46 -12.56
N VAL A 159 3.67 8.56 -12.13
CA VAL A 159 4.13 9.70 -11.33
C VAL A 159 4.01 11.00 -12.15
N GLU A 160 4.48 11.01 -13.39
CA GLU A 160 4.38 12.18 -14.30
C GLU A 160 2.93 12.62 -14.58
N GLN A 161 1.97 11.68 -14.59
CA GLN A 161 0.57 11.98 -14.90
C GLN A 161 -0.22 12.52 -13.70
N ASN A 162 0.18 12.17 -12.49
CA ASN A 162 -0.62 12.43 -11.28
C ASN A 162 0.07 13.36 -10.27
N ASP A 163 1.37 13.67 -10.45
CA ASP A 163 2.13 14.64 -9.65
C ASP A 163 1.94 14.45 -8.13
N PRO A 164 2.18 13.24 -7.58
CA PRO A 164 1.93 12.98 -6.16
C PRO A 164 2.99 13.64 -5.27
N ASP A 165 2.58 14.07 -4.07
CA ASP A 165 3.50 14.62 -3.07
C ASP A 165 4.40 13.51 -2.50
N VAL A 166 3.82 12.32 -2.31
CA VAL A 166 4.49 11.16 -1.72
C VAL A 166 4.31 9.92 -2.60
N VAL A 167 5.41 9.21 -2.86
CA VAL A 167 5.39 7.86 -3.44
C VAL A 167 5.78 6.83 -2.40
N MET A 168 4.91 5.88 -2.10
CA MET A 168 5.24 4.69 -1.31
C MET A 168 5.73 3.57 -2.23
N LEU A 169 7.00 3.16 -2.06
CA LEU A 169 7.72 2.28 -2.98
C LEU A 169 8.25 1.03 -2.25
N PRO A 170 7.93 -0.20 -2.68
CA PRO A 170 8.51 -1.39 -2.08
C PRO A 170 10.03 -1.42 -2.34
N VAL A 171 10.81 -1.72 -1.30
CA VAL A 171 12.29 -1.82 -1.41
C VAL A 171 12.82 -3.19 -0.97
N GLY A 172 11.96 -4.03 -0.39
CA GLY A 172 12.32 -5.33 0.18
C GLY A 172 11.32 -6.43 -0.12
N GLY A 173 11.35 -7.46 0.72
CA GLY A 173 10.35 -8.54 0.72
C GLY A 173 9.88 -8.87 2.13
N ALA A 174 8.75 -9.56 2.20
CA ALA A 174 8.25 -10.17 3.43
C ALA A 174 9.24 -11.19 4.03
N PRO A 175 9.11 -11.53 5.33
CA PRO A 175 10.01 -12.46 6.00
C PRO A 175 10.19 -13.80 5.28
N GLY A 176 11.38 -14.04 4.73
CA GLY A 176 11.73 -15.29 4.05
C GLY A 176 11.41 -15.32 2.55
N ASP A 177 10.78 -14.26 2.03
CA ASP A 177 10.46 -14.11 0.62
C ASP A 177 11.53 -13.30 -0.13
N ARG A 178 11.42 -13.31 -1.46
CA ARG A 178 12.30 -12.49 -2.32
C ARG A 178 11.61 -11.19 -2.63
N ALA A 179 12.34 -10.08 -2.50
CA ALA A 179 11.86 -8.77 -2.89
C ALA A 179 11.42 -8.75 -4.37
N PRO A 180 10.19 -8.35 -4.69
CA PRO A 180 9.76 -8.17 -6.08
C PRO A 180 10.43 -6.93 -6.71
N LEU A 181 10.74 -5.91 -5.89
CA LEU A 181 11.55 -4.76 -6.24
C LEU A 181 12.74 -4.64 -5.26
N PRO A 182 13.86 -5.35 -5.50
CA PRO A 182 15.02 -5.29 -4.60
C PRO A 182 15.61 -3.87 -4.53
N PRO A 183 16.40 -3.52 -3.49
CA PRO A 183 16.85 -2.15 -3.25
C PRO A 183 17.50 -1.46 -4.46
N ARG A 184 18.32 -2.19 -5.22
CA ARG A 184 18.96 -1.69 -6.45
C ARG A 184 17.97 -1.32 -7.57
N ASP A 185 16.91 -2.10 -7.71
CA ASP A 185 15.87 -1.87 -8.72
C ASP A 185 14.90 -0.78 -8.24
N ALA A 186 14.58 -0.75 -6.94
CA ALA A 186 13.85 0.35 -6.31
C ALA A 186 14.59 1.69 -6.51
N ALA A 187 15.90 1.73 -6.31
CA ALA A 187 16.74 2.90 -6.59
C ALA A 187 16.71 3.31 -8.08
N THR A 188 16.50 2.36 -8.98
CA THR A 188 16.30 2.67 -10.40
C THR A 188 14.95 3.36 -10.61
N ALA A 189 13.86 2.81 -10.06
CA ALA A 189 12.54 3.40 -10.16
C ALA A 189 12.49 4.80 -9.52
N ALA A 190 13.00 4.93 -8.29
CA ALA A 190 13.10 6.18 -7.56
C ALA A 190 13.86 7.27 -8.32
N SER A 191 14.90 6.89 -9.09
CA SER A 191 15.65 7.86 -9.92
C SER A 191 14.87 8.43 -11.10
N TRP A 192 13.69 7.89 -11.40
CA TRP A 192 12.79 8.38 -12.44
C TRP A 192 11.73 9.34 -11.89
N PHE A 193 11.52 9.38 -10.58
CA PHE A 193 10.43 10.13 -9.98
C PHE A 193 10.84 11.58 -9.71
N ASP A 194 10.08 12.52 -10.29
CA ASP A 194 10.15 13.94 -9.95
C ASP A 194 9.11 14.25 -8.88
N VAL A 195 9.41 13.85 -7.63
CA VAL A 195 8.51 13.99 -6.46
C VAL A 195 9.28 14.53 -5.27
N GLU A 196 8.57 15.11 -4.31
CA GLU A 196 9.21 15.65 -3.10
C GLU A 196 9.73 14.55 -2.17
N ARG A 197 8.95 13.48 -2.02
CA ARG A 197 9.20 12.44 -1.02
C ARG A 197 8.92 11.03 -1.53
N ILE A 198 9.83 10.12 -1.18
CA ILE A 198 9.66 8.67 -1.30
C ILE A 198 9.64 8.08 0.11
N VAL A 199 8.65 7.23 0.37
CA VAL A 199 8.54 6.43 1.60
C VAL A 199 8.79 4.97 1.20
N PRO A 200 9.93 4.37 1.59
CA PRO A 200 10.18 2.96 1.33
C PRO A 200 9.21 2.10 2.14
N VAL A 201 8.75 1.00 1.55
CA VAL A 201 7.85 0.02 2.19
C VAL A 201 8.25 -1.41 1.81
N HIS A 202 7.48 -2.37 2.29
CA HIS A 202 7.63 -3.79 2.00
C HIS A 202 9.01 -4.35 2.37
N TYR A 203 9.57 -3.91 3.49
CA TYR A 203 10.80 -4.45 4.08
C TYR A 203 10.53 -4.83 5.52
N VAL A 204 11.29 -5.80 6.04
CA VAL A 204 11.18 -6.19 7.44
C VAL A 204 11.72 -5.05 8.31
N PRO A 205 10.96 -4.51 9.28
CA PRO A 205 11.46 -3.44 10.15
C PRO A 205 12.80 -3.79 10.81
N GLY A 206 13.78 -2.88 10.73
CA GLY A 206 15.14 -3.07 11.25
C GLY A 206 16.08 -3.89 10.36
N SER A 207 15.71 -4.14 9.10
CA SER A 207 16.57 -4.74 8.08
C SER A 207 17.43 -3.69 7.36
N ASP A 208 18.42 -4.13 6.58
CA ASP A 208 19.38 -3.23 5.90
C ASP A 208 18.85 -2.74 4.53
N GLU A 209 17.65 -3.16 4.11
CA GLU A 209 17.08 -2.92 2.79
C GLU A 209 16.93 -1.43 2.45
N VAL A 210 16.54 -0.59 3.42
CA VAL A 210 16.42 0.85 3.23
C VAL A 210 17.79 1.50 3.07
N ASP A 211 18.76 1.12 3.91
CA ASP A 211 20.16 1.58 3.79
C ASP A 211 20.78 1.22 2.43
N GLU A 212 20.53 -0.01 1.95
CA GLU A 212 20.96 -0.46 0.63
C GLU A 212 20.28 0.35 -0.49
N PHE A 213 18.98 0.62 -0.35
CA PHE A 213 18.20 1.41 -1.31
C PHE A 213 18.73 2.85 -1.40
N GLU A 214 18.91 3.53 -0.28
CA GLU A 214 19.42 4.90 -0.24
C GLU A 214 20.84 5.00 -0.80
N THR A 215 21.70 4.01 -0.50
CA THR A 215 23.05 3.93 -1.03
C THR A 215 23.05 3.82 -2.56
N GLU A 216 22.24 2.92 -3.10
CA GLU A 216 22.10 2.73 -4.55
C GLU A 216 21.46 3.94 -5.24
N LEU A 217 20.47 4.58 -4.61
CA LEU A 217 19.81 5.79 -5.13
C LEU A 217 20.80 6.96 -5.19
N THR A 218 21.48 7.25 -4.08
CA THR A 218 22.48 8.32 -3.99
C THR A 218 23.59 8.14 -5.03
N ALA A 219 24.10 6.91 -5.19
CA ALA A 219 25.14 6.61 -6.17
C ALA A 219 24.69 6.80 -7.62
N ARG A 220 23.38 6.65 -7.89
CA ARG A 220 22.81 6.70 -9.23
C ARG A 220 22.45 8.12 -9.67
N THR A 221 22.11 8.98 -8.73
CA THR A 221 21.69 10.36 -8.98
C THR A 221 22.73 11.41 -8.60
N ASP A 222 23.92 10.99 -8.17
CA ASP A 222 24.94 11.88 -7.60
C ASP A 222 24.40 12.73 -6.43
N GLY A 223 23.41 12.21 -5.70
CA GLY A 223 22.73 12.88 -4.58
C GLY A 223 21.58 13.82 -4.97
N ASP A 224 21.23 13.91 -6.26
CA ASP A 224 20.10 14.70 -6.76
C ASP A 224 18.85 13.81 -6.90
N HIS A 225 18.21 13.49 -5.78
CA HIS A 225 17.03 12.62 -5.73
C HIS A 225 15.97 13.15 -4.75
N PRO A 226 14.70 12.68 -4.85
CA PRO A 226 13.67 12.95 -3.87
C PRO A 226 14.11 12.63 -2.44
N SER A 227 13.54 13.30 -1.45
CA SER A 227 13.81 12.93 -0.05
C SER A 227 13.32 11.52 0.24
N VAL A 228 14.13 10.71 0.93
CA VAL A 228 13.70 9.40 1.43
C VAL A 228 13.30 9.59 2.88
N THR A 229 12.10 9.13 3.23
CA THR A 229 11.56 9.18 4.61
C THR A 229 11.25 7.76 5.04
N GLU A 230 12.20 7.14 5.74
CA GLU A 230 11.96 5.89 6.44
C GLU A 230 11.02 6.12 7.62
N LEU A 231 10.02 5.25 7.79
CA LEU A 231 9.07 5.30 8.90
C LEU A 231 9.29 4.13 9.85
N ASP A 232 9.40 4.43 11.15
CA ASP A 232 9.33 3.43 12.20
C ASP A 232 7.89 2.88 12.36
N VAL A 233 7.75 1.69 12.94
CA VAL A 233 6.42 1.13 13.25
C VAL A 233 5.70 2.02 14.27
N ASN A 234 4.45 2.37 13.97
CA ASN A 234 3.59 3.37 14.63
C ASN A 234 4.03 4.83 14.42
N GLU A 235 4.98 5.10 13.52
CA GLU A 235 5.29 6.47 13.13
C GLU A 235 4.18 7.08 12.28
N ARG A 236 3.98 8.38 12.47
CA ARG A 236 3.00 9.19 11.76
C ARG A 236 3.67 10.19 10.85
N LEU A 237 3.13 10.34 9.65
CA LEU A 237 3.60 11.25 8.61
C LEU A 237 2.45 12.15 8.15
N GLU A 238 2.66 13.46 8.24
CA GLU A 238 1.77 14.43 7.58
C GLU A 238 2.02 14.36 6.06
N LEU A 239 0.94 14.10 5.32
CA LEU A 239 0.92 14.05 3.84
C LEU A 239 0.71 15.44 3.26
#